data_AF-A0A947W3N6-F1
#
_entry.id   AF-A0A947W3N6-F1
#
_cell.length_a   1.000
_cell.length_b   1.000
_cell.length_c   1.000
_cell.angle_alpha   90.00
_cell.angle_beta   90.00
_cell.angle_gamma   90.00
#
_symmetry.space_group_name_H-M   'P 1'
#
loop_
_entity.id
_entity.type
_entity.pdbx_description
1 polymer ?
#
loop_
_entity_poly.entity_id
_entity_poly.type
_entity_poly.pdbx_seq_one_letter_code
_entity_poly.pdbx_strand_id
1 'polypeptide(L)' 'MKHKTENRCRSCKKLLFKGTPGHIEIKCPRCGSIIIYSEPPEGQNQQQNGGKTWLNGQ' A
#
# COMPACT_ATOMS: atom_id res chain seq x y z
N MET A 1 -14.60 -0.28 -18.89
CA MET A 1 -14.49 -1.35 -17.87
C MET A 1 -13.38 -0.96 -16.90
N LYS A 2 -13.67 -0.71 -15.61
CA LYS A 2 -12.63 -0.32 -14.64
C LYS A 2 -11.78 -1.56 -14.32
N HIS A 3 -10.50 -1.55 -14.68
CA HIS A 3 -9.56 -2.61 -14.27
C HIS A 3 -9.52 -2.66 -12.74
N LYS A 4 -9.95 -3.77 -12.13
CA LYS A 4 -9.82 -3.98 -10.68
C LYS A 4 -8.35 -4.24 -10.37
N THR A 5 -7.68 -3.27 -9.77
CA THR A 5 -6.30 -3.43 -9.30
C THR A 5 -6.26 -4.35 -8.08
N GLU A 6 -5.41 -5.37 -8.11
CA GLU A 6 -5.14 -6.20 -6.95
C GLU A 6 -4.07 -5.52 -6.08
N ASN A 7 -4.38 -5.22 -4.83
CA ASN A 7 -3.45 -4.59 -3.91
C ASN A 7 -2.90 -5.63 -2.93
N ARG A 8 -1.58 -5.81 -2.97
CA ARG A 8 -0.86 -6.80 -2.16
C ARG A 8 0.10 -6.09 -1.22
N CYS A 9 0.33 -6.70 -0.05
CA CYS A 9 1.32 -6.23 0.89
C CYS A 9 2.71 -6.24 0.24
N ARG A 10 3.46 -5.13 0.30
CA ARG A 10 4.82 -5.08 -0.25
C ARG A 10 5.80 -6.01 0.46
N SER A 11 5.61 -6.24 1.76
CA SER A 11 6.52 -7.07 2.58
C SER A 11 6.30 -8.57 2.36
N CYS A 12 5.07 -9.07 2.51
CA CYS A 12 4.79 -10.52 2.45
C CYS A 12 4.05 -10.98 1.18
N LYS A 13 3.76 -10.07 0.24
CA LYS A 13 2.99 -10.29 -1.00
C LYS A 13 1.58 -10.84 -0.80
N LYS A 14 1.08 -10.92 0.43
CA LYS A 14 -0.29 -11.35 0.75
C LYS A 14 -1.28 -10.36 0.14
N LEU A 15 -2.31 -10.88 -0.52
CA LEU A 15 -3.42 -10.08 -1.03
C LEU A 15 -4.12 -9.40 0.15
N LEU A 16 -4.27 -8.08 0.06
CA LEU A 16 -4.98 -7.28 1.05
C LEU A 16 -6.41 -7.03 0.58
N PHE A 17 -6.57 -6.53 -0.64
CA PHE A 17 -7.90 -6.30 -1.24
C PHE A 17 -7.81 -6.25 -2.77
N LYS A 18 -8.97 -6.37 -3.44
CA LYS A 18 -9.13 -6.14 -4.88
C LYS A 18 -10.09 -4.99 -5.11
N GLY A 19 -9.68 -3.99 -5.88
CA GLY A 19 -10.49 -2.80 -6.16
C GLY A 19 -9.65 -1.53 -6.19
N THR A 20 -10.31 -0.42 -6.48
CA THR A 20 -9.69 0.91 -6.39
C THR A 20 -9.78 1.37 -4.93
N PRO A 21 -8.65 1.51 -4.22
CA PRO A 21 -8.68 2.11 -2.90
C PRO A 21 -9.01 3.60 -3.03
N GLY A 22 -9.90 4.07 -2.17
CA GLY A 22 -9.98 5.49 -1.81
C GLY A 22 -8.82 5.86 -0.89
N HIS A 23 -9.12 6.62 0.15
CA HIS A 23 -8.18 6.86 1.26
C HIS A 23 -8.37 5.81 2.35
N ILE A 24 -7.51 4.78 2.40
CA ILE A 24 -7.60 3.69 3.40
C ILE A 24 -6.23 3.34 3.97
N GLU A 25 -6.21 3.05 5.26
CA GLU A 25 -5.07 2.47 5.96
C GLU A 25 -5.32 0.99 6.22
N ILE A 26 -4.40 0.14 5.78
CA ILE A 26 -4.50 -1.32 5.98
C ILE A 26 -3.25 -1.81 6.70
N LYS A 27 -3.45 -2.43 7.86
CA LYS A 27 -2.44 -3.25 8.53
C LYS A 27 -2.46 -4.66 7.94
N CYS A 28 -1.31 -5.14 7.48
CA CYS A 28 -1.19 -6.49 6.97
C CYS A 28 -1.27 -7.51 8.14
N PRO A 29 -2.21 -8.46 8.13
CA PRO A 29 -2.38 -9.42 9.24
C PRO A 29 -1.24 -10.43 9.35
N ARG A 30 -0.38 -10.55 8.33
CA ARG A 30 0.73 -11.52 8.28
C ARG A 30 2.05 -10.96 8.80
N CYS A 31 2.37 -9.71 8.47
CA CYS A 31 3.68 -9.12 8.76
C CYS A 31 3.60 -7.86 9.61
N GLY A 32 2.39 -7.37 9.91
CA GLY A 32 2.20 -6.16 10.71
C GLY A 32 2.47 -4.84 9.96
N SER A 33 2.98 -4.88 8.73
CA SER A 33 3.23 -3.66 7.95
C SER A 33 1.95 -2.86 7.71
N ILE A 34 2.00 -1.56 7.97
CA ILE A 34 0.91 -0.61 7.72
C ILE A 34 1.12 0.00 6.33
N ILE A 35 0.08 0.00 5.50
CA ILE A 35 0.11 0.51 4.14
C ILE A 35 -1.03 1.51 4.01
N ILE A 36 -0.67 2.72 3.60
CA ILE A 36 -1.62 3.79 3.34
C ILE A 36 -1.82 3.86 1.83
N TYR A 37 -3.06 3.68 1.40
CA TYR A 37 -3.47 3.92 0.03
C TYR A 37 -4.19 5.25 -0.01
N SER A 38 -3.71 6.14 -0.87
CA SER A 38 -4.32 7.42 -1.15
C SER A 38 -4.55 7.48 -2.65
N GLU A 39 -5.74 7.89 -3.08
CA GLU A 39 -5.96 8.21 -4.48
C GLU A 39 -4.98 9.34 -4.86
N PRO A 40 -4.13 9.18 -5.89
CA PRO A 40 -3.35 10.31 -6.37
C PRO A 40 -4.34 11.38 -6.85
N PRO A 41 -4.10 12.68 -6.54
CA PRO A 41 -4.81 13.73 -7.26
C PRO A 41 -4.59 13.48 -8.75
N GLU A 42 -5.67 13.48 -9.51
CA GLU A 42 -5.72 13.16 -10.93
C GLU A 42 -4.62 13.95 -11.67
N GLY A 43 -3.49 13.29 -11.98
CA GLY A 43 -2.39 13.96 -12.69
C GLY A 43 -0.94 13.59 -12.35
N GLN A 44 -0.61 12.79 -11.33
CA GLN A 44 0.80 12.47 -11.05
C GLN A 44 1.05 10.98 -10.78
N ASN A 45 1.91 10.39 -11.64
CA ASN A 45 2.49 9.05 -11.54
C ASN A 45 3.28 8.94 -10.23
N GLN A 46 2.64 8.45 -9.16
CA GLN A 46 3.30 8.25 -7.89
C GLN A 46 4.15 6.98 -7.94
N GLN A 47 5.42 7.19 -8.28
CA GLN A 47 6.51 6.28 -7.96
C GLN A 47 6.46 5.99 -6.46
N GLN A 48 6.07 4.77 -6.15
CA GLN A 48 5.90 4.21 -4.82
C GLN A 48 7.21 4.31 -4.03
N ASN A 49 7.40 5.41 -3.30
CA ASN A 49 8.56 5.62 -2.44
C ASN A 49 8.66 4.47 -1.43
N GLY A 50 9.85 3.88 -1.33
CA GLY A 50 10.16 2.77 -0.43
C GLY A 50 10.06 3.25 1.00
N GLY A 51 9.29 2.54 1.83
CA GLY A 51 9.19 2.79 3.25
C GLY A 51 10.58 2.82 3.88
N LYS A 52 10.98 3.99 4.40
CA LYS A 52 12.15 4.16 5.24
C LYS A 52 11.81 3.55 6.60
N THR A 53 12.24 2.31 6.84
CA THR A 53 12.29 1.74 8.20
C THR A 53 13.32 2.54 9.00
N TRP A 54 12.87 3.24 10.05
CA TRP A 54 13.75 3.76 11.09
C TRP A 54 14.11 2.60 12.02
N LEU A 55 15.28 2.01 11.82
CA LEU A 55 15.93 1.16 12.82
C LEU A 55 16.49 2.10 13.90
N ASN A 56 15.81 2.22 15.04
CA ASN A 56 16.44 2.74 16.25
C ASN A 56 17.42 1.65 16.74
N GLY A 57 18.72 1.91 16.57
CA GLY A 57 19.81 1.11 17.11
C GLY A 57 20.55 1.88 18.19
N GLN A 58 20.28 1.54 19.44
CA GLN A 58 21.23 1.30 20.54
C GLN A 58 20.47 1.15 21.86
#